data_AF-A0AAW3ZV61-F1
#
_entry.id   AF-A0AAW3ZV61-F1
#
_cell.length_a   1.000
_cell.length_b   1.000
_cell.length_c   1.000
_cell.angle_alpha   90.00
_cell.angle_beta   90.00
_cell.angle_gamma   90.00
#
_symmetry.space_group_name_H-M   'P 1'
#
loop_
_entity.id
_entity.type
_entity.pdbx_description
1 polymer ?
#
loop_
_entity_poly.entity_id
_entity_poly.type
_entity_poly.pdbx_seq_one_letter_code
_entity_poly.pdbx_strand_id
1 'polypeptide(L)'
;MPRYEQTVAHLKASGAVPYEEQEQMALVKWLQAKRIKHIHVANERMASVQYKKKLKALGTYAGFPDMMIFLPHRILYIEMKRASKSQSRVSKEQKEWIEFLNMLDEGCAMVVLWRRRSDRLRARTNEVAKITEQAKKLIIADFHTGKFSQRELAKKHNVSKTMVANLTKGLSPKNDHLVEAQVSLLSAQAILSIEEMTAVMTAAKDEIYNKGLVINATQLNLARITQHLDKNTKFEKVGVGDGVQNFEPVELNASDYKALQYAIDKASLTLGVNPRNSTQINNTNAQQSSETKIVIERKELKGE
;
A
#
# COMPACT_ATOMS: atom_id res chain seq x y z
N MET A 1 -37.55 -34.05 -4.16
CA MET A 1 -37.59 -32.81 -3.37
C MET A 1 -36.51 -32.87 -2.29
N PRO A 2 -35.76 -31.79 -2.02
CA PRO A 2 -34.75 -31.79 -0.96
C PRO A 2 -35.41 -31.99 0.41
N ARG A 3 -34.79 -32.79 1.31
CA ARG A 3 -35.28 -32.94 2.69
C ARG A 3 -35.15 -31.61 3.43
N TYR A 4 -36.14 -31.27 4.28
CA TYR A 4 -36.18 -30.02 5.03
C TYR A 4 -34.89 -29.76 5.82
N GLU A 5 -34.28 -30.80 6.37
CA GLU A 5 -33.02 -30.78 7.12
C GLU A 5 -31.82 -30.27 6.29
N GLN A 6 -31.89 -30.39 4.96
CA GLN A 6 -30.87 -29.93 4.03
C GLN A 6 -31.15 -28.52 3.49
N THR A 7 -32.26 -27.90 3.91
CA THR A 7 -32.61 -26.55 3.44
C THR A 7 -31.81 -25.48 4.15
N VAL A 8 -31.56 -24.38 3.45
CA VAL A 8 -30.89 -23.20 4.01
C VAL A 8 -31.65 -22.63 5.21
N ALA A 9 -32.98 -22.78 5.25
CA ALA A 9 -33.81 -22.37 6.38
C ALA A 9 -33.55 -23.21 7.64
N HIS A 10 -33.40 -24.53 7.50
CA HIS A 10 -33.07 -25.41 8.61
C HIS A 10 -31.62 -25.20 9.12
N LEU A 11 -30.66 -24.98 8.22
CA LEU A 11 -29.27 -24.65 8.58
C LEU A 11 -29.16 -23.28 9.31
N LYS A 12 -30.05 -22.33 8.99
CA LYS A 12 -30.20 -21.04 9.69
C LYS A 12 -30.76 -21.21 11.10
N ALA A 13 -31.80 -22.04 11.25
CA ALA A 13 -32.42 -22.32 12.55
C ALA A 13 -31.53 -23.13 13.49
N SER A 14 -30.64 -23.97 12.95
CA SER A 14 -29.68 -24.79 13.71
C SER A 14 -28.34 -24.11 14.00
N GLY A 15 -28.13 -22.85 13.57
CA GLY A 15 -26.91 -22.09 13.86
C GLY A 15 -25.65 -22.56 13.10
N ALA A 16 -25.81 -23.39 12.06
CA ALA A 16 -24.69 -23.96 11.30
C ALA A 16 -24.03 -22.97 10.32
N VAL A 17 -24.66 -21.84 10.03
CA VAL A 17 -24.09 -20.73 9.24
C VAL A 17 -24.38 -19.44 10.00
N PRO A 18 -23.35 -18.70 10.48
CA PRO A 18 -23.57 -17.45 11.19
C PRO A 18 -24.21 -16.42 10.25
N TYR A 19 -25.06 -15.57 10.81
CA TYR A 19 -25.56 -14.40 10.11
C TYR A 19 -24.42 -13.38 9.93
N GLU A 20 -24.53 -12.57 8.89
CA GLU A 20 -23.56 -11.50 8.57
C GLU A 20 -23.31 -10.56 9.76
N GLU A 21 -24.36 -10.19 10.48
CA GLU A 21 -24.28 -9.42 11.71
C GLU A 21 -23.42 -10.11 12.79
N GLN A 22 -23.52 -11.43 12.94
CA GLN A 22 -22.71 -12.18 13.91
C GLN A 22 -21.24 -12.21 13.51
N GLU A 23 -20.94 -12.28 12.21
CA GLU A 23 -19.57 -12.21 11.68
C GLU A 23 -18.97 -10.82 11.91
N GLN A 24 -19.75 -9.76 11.64
CA GLN A 24 -19.36 -8.38 11.90
C GLN A 24 -19.11 -8.15 13.39
N MET A 25 -19.99 -8.65 14.28
CA MET A 25 -19.80 -8.57 15.73
C MET A 25 -18.51 -9.27 16.17
N ALA A 26 -18.16 -10.43 15.58
CA ALA A 26 -16.93 -11.13 15.89
C ALA A 26 -15.68 -10.34 15.46
N LEU A 27 -15.72 -9.71 14.27
CA LEU A 27 -14.66 -8.83 13.79
C LEU A 27 -14.50 -7.60 14.69
N VAL A 28 -15.59 -6.92 15.04
CA VAL A 28 -15.61 -5.78 15.95
C VAL A 28 -14.97 -6.15 17.30
N LYS A 29 -15.37 -7.28 17.90
CA LYS A 29 -14.76 -7.77 19.16
C LYS A 29 -13.25 -7.96 19.03
N TRP A 30 -12.78 -8.52 17.92
CA TRP A 30 -11.35 -8.70 17.68
C TRP A 30 -10.61 -7.36 17.53
N LEU A 31 -11.17 -6.41 16.77
CA LEU A 31 -10.59 -5.08 16.58
C LEU A 31 -10.50 -4.30 17.91
N GLN A 32 -11.55 -4.36 18.72
CA GLN A 32 -11.58 -3.77 20.06
C GLN A 32 -10.48 -4.36 20.96
N ALA A 33 -10.33 -5.69 20.98
CA ALA A 33 -9.28 -6.36 21.74
C ALA A 33 -7.86 -5.95 21.29
N LYS A 34 -7.70 -5.61 20.00
CA LYS A 34 -6.45 -5.10 19.43
C LYS A 34 -6.27 -3.58 19.54
N ARG A 35 -7.24 -2.87 20.14
CA ARG A 35 -7.27 -1.39 20.24
C ARG A 35 -7.14 -0.69 18.87
N ILE A 36 -7.63 -1.33 17.81
CA ILE A 36 -7.63 -0.76 16.46
C ILE A 36 -8.90 0.09 16.31
N LYS A 37 -8.74 1.34 15.87
CA LYS A 37 -9.87 2.25 15.64
C LYS A 37 -10.65 1.80 14.41
N HIS A 38 -11.97 1.72 14.55
CA HIS A 38 -12.88 1.27 13.49
C HIS A 38 -14.27 1.86 13.71
N ILE A 39 -15.05 1.95 12.64
CA ILE A 39 -16.47 2.31 12.68
C ILE A 39 -17.28 1.39 11.77
N HIS A 40 -18.53 1.15 12.14
CA HIS A 40 -19.54 0.55 11.28
C HIS A 40 -20.41 1.66 10.69
N VAL A 41 -20.68 1.57 9.39
CA VAL A 41 -21.56 2.48 8.66
C VAL A 41 -22.94 1.80 8.51
N ALA A 42 -23.89 2.21 9.35
CA ALA A 42 -25.22 1.61 9.41
C ALA A 42 -26.16 2.11 8.28
N ASN A 43 -25.81 1.78 7.03
CA ASN A 43 -26.56 2.23 5.84
C ASN A 43 -27.87 1.48 5.61
N GLU A 44 -28.00 0.24 6.09
CA GLU A 44 -29.14 -0.64 5.78
C GLU A 44 -30.35 -0.50 6.72
N ARG A 45 -30.40 0.55 7.55
CA ARG A 45 -31.45 0.68 8.56
C ARG A 45 -32.86 0.81 7.97
N MET A 46 -33.82 0.15 8.62
CA MET A 46 -35.23 0.40 8.39
C MET A 46 -35.57 1.83 8.87
N ALA A 47 -36.06 2.64 7.94
CA ALA A 47 -36.31 4.06 8.13
C ALA A 47 -37.47 4.52 7.26
N SER A 48 -38.21 5.53 7.72
CA SER A 48 -39.28 6.15 6.93
C SER A 48 -38.72 6.74 5.63
N VAL A 49 -39.56 6.81 4.59
CA VAL A 49 -39.15 7.38 3.29
C VAL A 49 -38.65 8.82 3.44
N GLN A 50 -39.31 9.62 4.27
CA GLN A 50 -38.89 10.99 4.58
C GLN A 50 -37.51 11.03 5.26
N TYR A 51 -37.27 10.12 6.21
CA TYR A 51 -35.96 10.04 6.88
C TYR A 51 -34.87 9.58 5.91
N LYS A 52 -35.13 8.59 5.04
CA LYS A 52 -34.18 8.17 3.99
C LYS A 52 -33.82 9.30 3.03
N LYS A 53 -34.78 10.16 2.64
CA LYS A 53 -34.50 11.37 1.83
C LYS A 53 -33.58 12.34 2.57
N LYS A 54 -33.86 12.60 3.85
CA LYS A 54 -33.01 13.44 4.71
C LYS A 54 -31.58 12.88 4.82
N LEU A 55 -31.43 11.58 4.99
CA LEU A 55 -30.12 10.93 5.09
C LEU A 55 -29.32 11.01 3.80
N LYS A 56 -29.96 10.83 2.66
CA LYS A 56 -29.32 11.04 1.36
C LYS A 56 -28.83 12.48 1.20
N ALA A 57 -29.63 13.46 1.64
CA ALA A 57 -29.22 14.87 1.64
C ALA A 57 -28.08 15.18 2.63
N LEU A 58 -27.99 14.42 3.73
CA LEU A 58 -26.89 14.50 4.71
C LEU A 58 -25.63 13.71 4.28
N GLY A 59 -25.62 13.10 3.10
CA GLY A 59 -24.44 12.40 2.56
C GLY A 59 -24.39 10.89 2.85
N THR A 60 -25.51 10.25 3.19
CA THR A 60 -25.58 8.78 3.21
C THR A 60 -25.67 8.26 1.78
N TYR A 61 -24.67 7.47 1.37
CA TYR A 61 -24.60 6.86 0.03
C TYR A 61 -24.94 5.37 0.07
N ALA A 62 -25.76 4.93 -0.89
CA ALA A 62 -26.04 3.51 -1.09
C ALA A 62 -24.77 2.78 -1.58
N GLY A 63 -24.56 1.57 -1.08
CA GLY A 63 -23.43 0.73 -1.48
C GLY A 63 -22.07 1.14 -0.91
N PHE A 64 -22.01 2.15 -0.03
CA PHE A 64 -20.78 2.44 0.70
C PHE A 64 -20.47 1.28 1.68
N PRO A 65 -19.20 0.83 1.78
CA PRO A 65 -18.82 -0.35 2.57
C PRO A 65 -19.25 -0.31 4.04
N ASP A 66 -19.61 -1.47 4.59
CA ASP A 66 -20.18 -1.62 5.95
C ASP A 66 -19.26 -1.16 7.07
N MET A 67 -17.94 -1.28 6.88
CA MET A 67 -16.96 -0.95 7.92
C MET A 67 -15.79 -0.15 7.38
N MET A 68 -15.28 0.74 8.23
CA MET A 68 -13.99 1.41 8.06
C MET A 68 -13.07 1.06 9.22
N ILE A 69 -11.85 0.66 8.91
CA ILE A 69 -10.81 0.33 9.88
C ILE A 69 -9.62 1.24 9.62
N PHE A 70 -9.25 2.03 10.62
CA PHE A 70 -8.21 3.03 10.53
C PHE A 70 -6.87 2.40 10.94
N LEU A 71 -6.01 2.14 9.96
CA LEU A 71 -4.65 1.66 10.16
C LEU A 71 -3.68 2.85 10.00
N PRO A 72 -2.44 2.76 10.55
CA PRO A 72 -1.52 3.90 10.58
C PRO A 72 -1.19 4.56 9.22
N HIS A 73 -1.32 3.83 8.11
CA HIS A 73 -0.98 4.33 6.76
C HIS A 73 -2.05 4.03 5.71
N ARG A 74 -3.25 3.57 6.12
CA ARG A 74 -4.36 3.29 5.22
C ARG A 74 -5.67 3.15 5.97
N ILE A 75 -6.76 3.45 5.28
CA ILE A 75 -8.11 3.12 5.72
C ILE A 75 -8.55 1.88 4.96
N LEU A 76 -8.86 0.83 5.71
CA LEU A 76 -9.43 -0.40 5.15
C LEU A 76 -10.96 -0.28 5.18
N TYR A 77 -11.56 -0.27 4.00
CA TYR A 77 -13.01 -0.32 3.81
C TYR A 77 -13.41 -1.77 3.58
N ILE A 78 -14.30 -2.30 4.41
CA ILE A 78 -14.74 -3.68 4.32
C ILE A 78 -16.22 -3.71 3.98
N GLU A 79 -16.52 -4.31 2.83
CA GLU A 79 -17.86 -4.78 2.49
C GLU A 79 -17.99 -6.22 3.00
N MET A 80 -18.88 -6.43 3.95
CA MET A 80 -19.14 -7.75 4.50
C MET A 80 -20.11 -8.49 3.56
N LYS A 81 -19.86 -9.77 3.31
CA LYS A 81 -20.79 -10.62 2.56
C LYS A 81 -20.85 -12.01 3.17
N ARG A 82 -22.05 -12.57 3.22
CA ARG A 82 -22.29 -13.96 3.65
C ARG A 82 -21.53 -14.98 2.80
N ALA A 83 -21.22 -16.12 3.41
CA ALA A 83 -20.56 -17.26 2.77
C ALA A 83 -21.33 -17.92 1.60
N SER A 84 -22.65 -17.76 1.54
CA SER A 84 -23.51 -18.43 0.55
C SER A 84 -23.50 -17.71 -0.80
N LYS A 85 -22.92 -18.35 -1.83
CA LYS A 85 -22.73 -17.80 -3.20
C LYS A 85 -23.97 -17.17 -3.84
N SER A 86 -25.18 -17.62 -3.52
CA SER A 86 -26.42 -17.06 -4.09
C SER A 86 -26.82 -15.71 -3.48
N GLN A 87 -26.31 -15.38 -2.28
CA GLN A 87 -26.62 -14.15 -1.56
C GLN A 87 -25.42 -13.17 -1.47
N SER A 88 -24.29 -13.50 -2.08
CA SER A 88 -23.04 -12.71 -2.03
C SER A 88 -22.83 -11.80 -3.25
N ARG A 89 -23.87 -11.46 -4.02
CA ARG A 89 -23.72 -10.59 -5.20
C ARG A 89 -23.45 -9.16 -4.75
N VAL A 90 -22.31 -8.61 -5.18
CA VAL A 90 -21.95 -7.20 -5.00
C VAL A 90 -22.81 -6.35 -5.94
N SER A 91 -23.51 -5.34 -5.41
CA SER A 91 -24.36 -4.44 -6.22
C SER A 91 -23.52 -3.58 -7.16
N LYS A 92 -24.17 -2.93 -8.14
CA LYS A 92 -23.47 -2.00 -9.04
C LYS A 92 -22.88 -0.82 -8.26
N GLU A 93 -23.65 -0.21 -7.36
CA GLU A 93 -23.15 0.92 -6.55
C GLU A 93 -22.01 0.50 -5.61
N GLN A 94 -22.06 -0.72 -5.06
CA GLN A 94 -20.97 -1.27 -4.24
C GLN A 94 -19.67 -1.39 -5.06
N LYS A 95 -19.75 -1.86 -6.30
CA LYS A 95 -18.56 -1.94 -7.18
C LYS A 95 -17.99 -0.56 -7.49
N GLU A 96 -18.84 0.41 -7.82
CA GLU A 96 -18.42 1.79 -8.10
C GLU A 96 -17.69 2.40 -6.89
N TRP A 97 -18.21 2.19 -5.66
CA TRP A 97 -17.52 2.62 -4.44
C TRP A 97 -16.21 1.89 -4.20
N ILE A 98 -16.17 0.56 -4.38
CA ILE A 98 -14.95 -0.23 -4.19
C ILE A 98 -13.87 0.21 -5.18
N GLU A 99 -14.21 0.44 -6.44
CA GLU A 99 -13.30 0.96 -7.46
C GLU A 99 -12.80 2.36 -7.07
N PHE A 100 -13.72 3.28 -6.72
CA PHE A 100 -13.36 4.62 -6.27
C PHE A 100 -12.42 4.62 -5.05
N LEU A 101 -12.75 3.86 -4.01
CA LEU A 101 -11.98 3.81 -2.78
C LEU A 101 -10.60 3.19 -2.98
N ASN A 102 -10.46 2.25 -3.92
CA ASN A 102 -9.16 1.68 -4.29
C ASN A 102 -8.31 2.61 -5.17
N MET A 103 -8.89 3.68 -5.74
CA MET A 103 -8.14 4.74 -6.42
C MET A 103 -7.60 5.80 -5.45
N LEU A 104 -8.06 5.82 -4.20
CA LEU A 104 -7.53 6.75 -3.19
C LEU A 104 -6.19 6.21 -2.67
N ASP A 105 -5.17 7.07 -2.60
CA ASP A 105 -3.81 6.68 -2.18
C ASP A 105 -3.76 6.03 -0.79
N GLU A 106 -4.63 6.47 0.13
CA GLU A 106 -4.75 5.93 1.49
C GLU A 106 -5.89 4.89 1.63
N GLY A 107 -6.63 4.61 0.55
CA GLY A 107 -7.82 3.76 0.56
C GLY A 107 -7.56 2.33 0.11
N CYS A 108 -8.05 1.35 0.87
CA CYS A 108 -8.06 -0.05 0.46
C CYS A 108 -9.46 -0.61 0.70
N ALA A 109 -10.22 -0.87 -0.36
CA ALA A 109 -11.55 -1.45 -0.28
C ALA A 109 -11.53 -2.94 -0.65
N MET A 110 -12.05 -3.77 0.26
CA MET A 110 -12.08 -5.22 0.11
C MET A 110 -13.48 -5.79 0.35
N VAL A 111 -13.89 -6.72 -0.50
CA VAL A 111 -15.06 -7.58 -0.24
C VAL A 111 -14.60 -8.80 0.53
N VAL A 112 -15.13 -9.00 1.73
CA VAL A 112 -14.76 -10.12 2.59
C VAL A 112 -15.89 -11.13 2.64
N LEU A 113 -15.60 -12.34 2.15
CA LEU A 113 -16.44 -13.52 2.32
C LEU A 113 -15.91 -14.34 3.48
N TRP A 114 -16.73 -14.57 4.51
CA TRP A 114 -16.35 -15.50 5.55
C TRP A 114 -16.48 -16.94 5.03
N ARG A 115 -15.34 -17.60 4.79
CA ARG A 115 -15.32 -19.07 4.66
C ARG A 115 -15.07 -19.62 6.05
N ARG A 116 -15.99 -20.45 6.56
CA ARG A 116 -15.85 -21.20 7.82
C ARG A 116 -14.50 -21.95 7.82
N ARG A 117 -13.47 -21.32 8.37
CA ARG A 117 -12.15 -21.92 8.63
C ARG A 117 -12.03 -22.34 10.10
N SER A 118 -13.12 -22.25 10.87
CA SER A 118 -13.16 -22.53 12.30
C SER A 118 -13.34 -24.02 12.65
N ASP A 119 -13.97 -24.84 11.81
CA ASP A 119 -14.18 -26.26 12.14
C ASP A 119 -12.90 -27.11 11.95
N ARG A 120 -11.96 -26.67 11.11
CA ARG A 120 -10.67 -27.36 10.91
C ARG A 120 -9.61 -26.99 11.95
N LEU A 121 -9.87 -26.00 12.81
CA LEU A 121 -8.92 -25.53 13.82
C LEU A 121 -9.07 -26.25 15.17
N ARG A 122 -10.26 -26.78 15.50
CA ARG A 122 -10.48 -27.55 16.76
C ARG A 122 -10.11 -29.02 16.67
N ALA A 123 -10.01 -29.60 15.47
CA ALA A 123 -9.54 -30.98 15.28
C ALA A 123 -8.00 -31.12 15.25
N ARG A 124 -7.26 -30.00 15.37
CA ARG A 124 -5.79 -29.95 15.27
C ARG A 124 -5.08 -29.60 16.58
N THR A 125 -5.79 -29.56 17.69
CA THR A 125 -5.20 -29.32 19.01
C THR A 125 -4.38 -30.49 19.54
N ASN A 126 -4.39 -31.66 18.88
CA ASN A 126 -3.64 -32.85 19.31
C ASN A 126 -2.57 -33.34 18.31
N GLU A 127 -2.22 -32.58 17.27
CA GLU A 127 -1.07 -32.88 16.42
C GLU A 127 0.00 -31.80 16.58
N VAL A 128 1.12 -32.16 17.21
CA VAL A 128 2.42 -31.46 17.28
C VAL A 128 2.41 -30.05 16.67
N ALA A 129 2.33 -29.04 17.53
CA ALA A 129 2.18 -27.61 17.26
C ALA A 129 2.92 -27.11 16.00
N LYS A 130 2.28 -27.23 14.83
CA LYS A 130 2.73 -26.58 13.59
C LYS A 130 2.33 -25.12 13.66
N ILE A 131 3.32 -24.24 13.81
CA ILE A 131 3.15 -22.79 13.69
C ILE A 131 2.44 -22.44 12.38
N THR A 132 1.49 -21.50 12.43
CA THR A 132 0.76 -21.06 11.24
C THR A 132 1.66 -20.24 10.31
N GLU A 133 1.40 -20.29 9.00
CA GLU A 133 2.12 -19.44 8.03
C GLU A 133 2.01 -17.95 8.36
N GLN A 134 0.88 -17.53 8.94
CA GLN A 134 0.71 -16.15 9.39
C GLN A 134 1.67 -15.79 10.53
N ALA A 135 1.86 -16.68 11.50
CA ALA A 135 2.81 -16.45 12.59
C ALA A 135 4.26 -16.43 12.08
N LYS A 136 4.61 -17.27 11.11
CA LYS A 136 5.94 -17.19 10.44
C LYS A 136 6.16 -15.82 9.79
N LYS A 137 5.17 -15.31 9.04
CA LYS A 137 5.24 -13.98 8.42
C LYS A 137 5.44 -12.87 9.44
N LEU A 138 4.76 -12.94 10.59
CA LEU A 138 4.90 -11.96 11.67
C LEU A 138 6.30 -11.99 12.31
N ILE A 139 6.85 -13.18 12.56
CA ILE A 139 8.22 -13.34 13.06
C ILE A 139 9.23 -12.72 12.11
N ILE A 140 9.10 -13.00 10.80
CA ILE A 140 9.99 -12.46 9.77
C ILE A 140 9.83 -10.94 9.65
N ALA A 141 8.61 -10.42 9.73
CA ALA A 141 8.37 -8.98 9.71
C ALA A 141 9.03 -8.27 10.90
N ASP A 142 8.86 -8.81 12.11
CA ASP A 142 9.53 -8.27 13.30
C ASP A 142 11.05 -8.39 13.19
N PHE A 143 11.59 -9.49 12.65
CA PHE A 143 13.03 -9.62 12.41
C PHE A 143 13.54 -8.56 11.44
N HIS A 144 12.80 -8.25 10.38
CA HIS A 144 13.20 -7.23 9.42
C HIS A 144 13.28 -5.82 10.00
N THR A 145 12.63 -5.56 11.15
CA THR A 145 12.76 -4.27 11.87
C THR A 145 14.16 -4.04 12.45
N GLY A 146 14.98 -5.09 12.62
CA GLY A 146 16.32 -4.98 13.21
C GLY A 146 16.34 -4.75 14.73
N LYS A 147 15.19 -4.46 15.37
CA LYS A 147 15.13 -4.09 16.79
C LYS A 147 15.00 -5.27 17.76
N PHE A 148 14.84 -6.50 17.27
CA PHE A 148 14.68 -7.68 18.12
C PHE A 148 15.75 -8.72 17.81
N SER A 149 16.40 -9.21 18.86
CA SER A 149 17.20 -10.42 18.79
C SER A 149 16.33 -11.67 18.57
N GLN A 150 16.94 -12.76 18.07
CA GLN A 150 16.22 -14.04 17.91
C GLN A 150 15.62 -14.56 19.22
N ARG A 151 16.23 -14.24 20.38
CA ARG A 151 15.72 -14.62 21.70
C ARG A 151 14.46 -13.84 22.06
N GLU A 152 14.43 -12.54 21.79
CA GLU A 152 13.27 -11.68 22.04
C GLU A 152 12.11 -12.04 21.12
N LEU A 153 12.39 -12.33 19.85
CA LEU A 153 11.39 -12.84 18.91
C LEU A 153 10.77 -14.16 19.37
N ALA A 154 11.60 -15.09 19.87
CA ALA A 154 11.14 -16.36 20.40
C ALA A 154 10.18 -16.16 21.58
N LYS A 155 10.52 -15.26 22.51
CA LYS A 155 9.64 -14.89 23.63
C LYS A 155 8.36 -14.20 23.17
N LYS A 156 8.47 -13.22 22.27
CA LYS A 156 7.34 -12.42 21.77
C LYS A 156 6.29 -13.26 21.05
N HIS A 157 6.73 -14.24 20.25
CA HIS A 157 5.85 -15.09 19.46
C HIS A 157 5.54 -16.44 20.13
N ASN A 158 6.05 -16.68 21.33
CA ASN A 158 5.91 -17.93 22.08
C ASN A 158 6.34 -19.17 21.25
N VAL A 159 7.53 -19.10 20.66
CA VAL A 159 8.11 -20.15 19.81
C VAL A 159 9.53 -20.48 20.26
N SER A 160 10.07 -21.63 19.82
CA SER A 160 11.44 -21.99 20.15
C SER A 160 12.46 -21.08 19.45
N LYS A 161 13.59 -20.80 20.12
CA LYS A 161 14.70 -20.04 19.53
C LYS A 161 15.22 -20.68 18.25
N THR A 162 15.30 -22.01 18.22
CA THR A 162 15.72 -22.80 17.03
C THR A 162 14.80 -22.54 15.84
N MET A 163 13.49 -22.42 16.07
CA MET A 163 12.55 -22.11 14.99
C MET A 163 12.79 -20.71 14.43
N VAL A 164 12.99 -19.71 15.28
CA VAL A 164 13.31 -18.34 14.82
C VAL A 164 14.63 -18.32 14.05
N ALA A 165 15.65 -19.01 14.52
CA ALA A 165 16.93 -19.13 13.82
C ALA A 165 16.76 -19.76 12.42
N ASN A 166 15.94 -20.80 12.29
CA ASN A 166 15.64 -21.42 11.00
C ASN A 166 14.85 -20.48 10.07
N LEU A 167 13.88 -19.72 10.59
CA LEU A 167 13.08 -18.78 9.81
C LEU A 167 13.87 -17.56 9.34
N THR A 168 14.89 -17.16 10.10
CA THR A 168 15.71 -15.97 9.82
C THR A 168 17.05 -16.31 9.19
N LYS A 169 17.32 -17.60 8.91
CA LYS A 169 18.58 -18.08 8.33
C LYS A 169 18.80 -17.44 6.96
N GLY A 170 19.94 -16.76 6.81
CA GLY A 170 20.32 -16.09 5.56
C GLY A 170 19.53 -14.81 5.27
N LEU A 171 18.67 -14.36 6.19
CA LEU A 171 17.99 -13.07 6.07
C LEU A 171 18.75 -12.00 6.86
N SER A 172 18.78 -10.78 6.32
CA SER A 172 19.21 -9.59 7.05
C SER A 172 17.99 -8.72 7.41
N PRO A 173 18.09 -7.91 8.48
CA PRO A 173 17.17 -6.81 8.69
C PRO A 173 17.19 -5.87 7.49
N LYS A 174 16.01 -5.47 7.00
CA LYS A 174 15.88 -4.58 5.84
C LYS A 174 15.03 -3.34 6.09
N ASN A 175 14.29 -3.30 7.19
CA ASN A 175 13.39 -2.19 7.52
C ASN A 175 13.91 -1.36 8.70
N ASP A 176 15.13 -1.58 9.17
CA ASP A 176 15.71 -0.86 10.31
C ASP A 176 15.74 0.66 10.09
N HIS A 177 16.18 1.08 8.90
CA HIS A 177 16.15 2.47 8.47
C HIS A 177 14.74 3.09 8.49
N LEU A 178 13.69 2.32 8.21
CA LEU A 178 12.30 2.79 8.29
C LEU A 178 11.86 2.96 9.75
N VAL A 179 12.32 2.07 10.64
CA VAL A 179 12.06 2.22 12.08
C VAL A 179 12.75 3.48 12.60
N GLU A 180 13.98 3.74 12.19
CA GLU A 180 14.72 4.95 12.58
C GLU A 180 14.07 6.22 12.03
N ALA A 181 13.66 6.24 10.76
CA ALA A 181 12.90 7.34 10.19
C ALA A 181 11.60 7.61 10.97
N GLN A 182 10.88 6.55 11.35
CA GLN A 182 9.65 6.67 12.14
C GLN A 182 9.92 7.17 13.56
N VAL A 183 10.99 6.71 14.22
CA VAL A 183 11.41 7.21 15.54
C VAL A 183 11.72 8.70 15.46
N SER A 184 12.48 9.12 14.45
CA SER A 184 12.78 10.54 14.21
C SER A 184 11.51 11.38 14.02
N LEU A 185 10.53 10.88 13.25
CA LEU A 185 9.23 11.55 13.08
C LEU A 185 8.44 11.65 14.40
N LEU A 186 8.39 10.57 15.18
CA LEU A 186 7.69 10.56 16.48
C LEU A 186 8.37 11.51 17.49
N SER A 187 9.70 11.55 17.49
CA SER A 187 10.46 12.51 18.30
C SER A 187 10.20 13.94 17.86
N ALA A 188 10.14 14.20 16.55
CA ALA A 188 9.78 15.52 16.01
C ALA A 188 8.37 15.95 16.44
N GLN A 189 7.38 15.03 16.40
CA GLN A 189 6.01 15.31 16.87
C GLN A 189 5.93 15.72 18.35
N ALA A 190 6.87 15.25 19.17
CA ALA A 190 6.92 15.58 20.59
C ALA A 190 7.56 16.96 20.87
N ILE A 191 8.34 17.49 19.92
CA ILE A 191 9.16 18.69 20.09
C ILE A 191 8.59 19.87 19.30
N LEU A 192 8.13 19.64 18.07
CA LEU A 192 7.67 20.67 17.15
C LEU A 192 6.26 21.15 17.48
N SER A 193 5.96 22.39 17.08
CA SER A 193 4.59 22.90 17.08
C SER A 193 3.71 22.15 16.09
N ILE A 194 2.39 22.27 16.25
CA ILE A 194 1.41 21.64 15.35
C ILE A 194 1.57 22.18 13.93
N GLU A 195 1.82 23.48 13.80
CA GLU A 195 2.01 24.19 12.55
C GLU A 195 3.25 23.68 11.80
N GLU A 196 4.39 23.58 12.49
CA GLU A 196 5.64 23.07 11.91
C GLU A 196 5.50 21.60 11.50
N MET A 197 4.91 20.76 12.34
CA MET A 197 4.68 19.36 12.01
C MET A 197 3.75 19.19 10.80
N THR A 198 2.71 20.03 10.70
CA THR A 198 1.79 20.04 9.56
C THR A 198 2.51 20.43 8.27
N ALA A 199 3.39 21.42 8.32
CA ALA A 199 4.18 21.85 7.16
C ALA A 199 5.11 20.72 6.67
N VAL A 200 5.81 20.04 7.60
CA VAL A 200 6.67 18.89 7.27
C VAL A 200 5.88 17.76 6.62
N MET A 201 4.74 17.38 7.19
CA MET A 201 3.91 16.31 6.65
C MET A 201 3.33 16.66 5.28
N THR A 202 2.90 17.91 5.08
CA THR A 202 2.35 18.39 3.80
C THR A 202 3.44 18.38 2.73
N ALA A 203 4.62 18.94 3.01
CA ALA A 203 5.72 18.96 2.06
C ALA A 203 6.17 17.53 1.65
N ALA A 204 6.24 16.60 2.61
CA ALA A 204 6.57 15.21 2.32
C ALA A 204 5.52 14.53 1.42
N LYS A 205 4.22 14.81 1.66
CA LYS A 205 3.13 14.31 0.80
C LYS A 205 3.21 14.88 -0.61
N ASP A 206 3.44 16.19 -0.73
CA ASP A 206 3.57 16.86 -2.04
C ASP A 206 4.74 16.30 -2.84
N GLU A 207 5.88 16.03 -2.20
CA GLU A 207 7.04 15.43 -2.86
C GLU A 207 6.72 14.03 -3.41
N ILE A 208 6.06 13.18 -2.61
CA ILE A 208 5.64 11.83 -3.03
C ILE A 208 4.65 11.92 -4.19
N TYR A 209 3.66 12.80 -4.08
CA TYR A 209 2.65 13.01 -5.12
C TYR A 209 3.31 13.46 -6.44
N ASN A 210 4.21 14.44 -6.39
CA ASN A 210 4.91 14.95 -7.56
C ASN A 210 5.78 13.86 -8.21
N LYS A 211 6.47 13.03 -7.42
CA LYS A 211 7.20 11.85 -7.94
C LYS A 211 6.25 10.88 -8.64
N GLY A 212 5.11 10.58 -8.02
CA GLY A 212 4.07 9.71 -8.60
C GLY A 212 3.53 10.24 -9.92
N LEU A 213 3.22 11.54 -10.00
CA LEU A 213 2.77 12.20 -11.23
C LEU A 213 3.77 12.03 -12.37
N VAL A 214 5.05 12.28 -12.10
CA VAL A 214 6.11 12.14 -13.11
C VAL A 214 6.25 10.69 -13.57
N ILE A 215 6.21 9.72 -12.66
CA ILE A 215 6.28 8.28 -12.97
C ILE A 215 5.08 7.88 -13.83
N ASN A 216 3.87 8.26 -13.44
CA ASN A 216 2.64 7.90 -14.14
C ASN A 216 2.60 8.51 -15.55
N ALA A 217 2.95 9.79 -15.68
CA ALA A 217 3.05 10.46 -16.99
C ALA A 217 4.09 9.77 -17.88
N THR A 218 5.24 9.38 -17.31
CA THR A 218 6.29 8.65 -18.02
C THR A 218 5.80 7.29 -18.52
N GLN A 219 5.08 6.53 -17.70
CA GLN A 219 4.50 5.24 -18.09
C GLN A 219 3.44 5.38 -19.20
N LEU A 220 2.55 6.38 -19.10
CA LEU A 220 1.56 6.67 -20.14
C LEU A 220 2.22 7.05 -21.46
N ASN A 221 3.30 7.84 -21.40
CA ASN A 221 4.07 8.20 -22.59
C ASN A 221 4.72 6.96 -23.22
N LEU A 222 5.35 6.09 -22.42
CA LEU A 222 5.92 4.83 -22.89
C LEU A 222 4.87 3.92 -23.54
N ALA A 223 3.66 3.84 -22.97
CA ALA A 223 2.58 3.06 -23.55
C ALA A 223 2.20 3.57 -24.96
N ARG A 224 2.14 4.90 -25.15
CA ARG A 224 1.91 5.50 -26.48
C ARG A 224 3.07 5.27 -27.44
N ILE A 225 4.31 5.40 -26.96
CA ILE A 225 5.52 5.12 -27.77
C ILE A 225 5.50 3.67 -28.25
N THR A 226 5.17 2.72 -27.37
CA THR A 226 5.05 1.30 -27.72
C THR A 226 3.99 1.11 -28.80
N GLN A 227 2.83 1.75 -28.70
CA GLN A 227 1.79 1.69 -29.74
C GLN A 227 2.25 2.28 -31.09
N HIS A 228 3.01 3.38 -31.09
CA HIS A 228 3.55 3.95 -32.32
C HIS A 228 4.56 3.00 -32.98
N LEU A 229 5.43 2.37 -32.19
CA LEU A 229 6.39 1.39 -32.67
C LEU A 229 5.69 0.12 -33.20
N ASP A 230 4.73 -0.42 -32.45
CA ASP A 230 3.96 -1.62 -32.84
C ASP A 230 3.22 -1.43 -34.15
N LYS A 231 2.65 -0.23 -34.36
CA LYS A 231 1.89 0.11 -35.57
C LYS A 231 2.76 0.70 -36.68
N ASN A 232 4.05 0.94 -36.43
CA ASN A 232 4.95 1.69 -37.30
C ASN A 232 4.35 3.02 -37.83
N THR A 233 3.51 3.69 -37.05
CA THR A 233 2.77 4.89 -37.50
C THR A 233 2.63 5.96 -36.42
N LYS A 234 2.54 7.22 -36.85
CA LYS A 234 2.16 8.39 -36.04
C LYS A 234 1.04 9.17 -36.75
N PHE A 235 0.33 10.04 -36.04
CA PHE A 235 -0.64 10.95 -36.68
C PHE A 235 0.03 12.27 -37.03
N GLU A 236 -0.07 12.68 -38.29
CA GLU A 236 0.39 14.00 -38.75
C GLU A 236 -0.68 14.71 -39.55
N LYS A 237 -0.57 16.05 -39.62
CA LYS A 237 -1.43 16.85 -40.47
C LYS A 237 -1.00 16.68 -41.92
N VAL A 238 -1.84 16.04 -42.71
CA VAL A 238 -1.63 15.88 -44.15
C VAL A 238 -2.61 16.80 -44.88
N GLY A 239 -2.10 17.54 -45.87
CA GLY A 239 -2.92 18.36 -46.74
C GLY A 239 -3.65 17.49 -47.75
N VAL A 240 -4.98 17.58 -47.81
CA VAL A 240 -5.82 16.77 -48.69
C VAL A 240 -6.37 17.54 -49.90
N GLY A 241 -5.86 18.77 -50.13
CA GLY A 241 -6.34 19.69 -51.18
C GLY A 241 -7.23 20.81 -50.62
N ASP A 242 -7.46 21.86 -51.41
CA ASP A 242 -8.35 23.01 -51.12
C ASP A 242 -8.15 23.70 -49.76
N GLY A 243 -6.92 23.66 -49.22
CA GLY A 243 -6.60 24.26 -47.91
C GLY A 243 -7.09 23.47 -46.71
N VAL A 244 -7.66 22.27 -46.89
CA VAL A 244 -8.12 21.39 -45.82
C VAL A 244 -6.96 20.53 -45.31
N GLN A 245 -6.80 20.47 -43.98
CA GLN A 245 -5.80 19.63 -43.30
C GLN A 245 -6.51 18.60 -42.42
N ASN A 246 -6.18 17.32 -42.59
CA ASN A 246 -6.66 16.21 -41.77
C ASN A 246 -5.52 15.56 -41.00
N PHE A 247 -5.82 14.94 -39.85
CA PHE A 247 -4.87 14.10 -39.12
C PHE A 247 -4.93 12.67 -39.67
N GLU A 248 -3.90 12.28 -40.40
CA GLU A 248 -3.80 10.96 -41.01
C GLU A 248 -2.65 10.17 -40.37
N PRO A 249 -2.76 8.83 -40.30
CA PRO A 249 -1.64 7.98 -39.90
C PRO A 249 -0.58 7.96 -41.00
N VAL A 250 0.65 8.33 -40.63
CA VAL A 250 1.84 8.28 -41.49
C VAL A 250 2.89 7.36 -40.87
N GLU A 251 3.70 6.71 -41.71
CA GLU A 251 4.77 5.83 -41.23
C GLU A 251 5.83 6.59 -40.43
N LEU A 252 6.44 5.91 -39.46
CA LEU A 252 7.55 6.48 -38.70
C LEU A 252 8.80 6.63 -39.58
N ASN A 253 9.41 7.81 -39.54
CA ASN A 253 10.68 8.07 -40.22
C ASN A 253 11.87 7.94 -39.25
N ALA A 254 13.09 8.00 -39.79
CA ALA A 254 14.33 7.87 -39.00
C ALA A 254 14.46 8.89 -37.84
N SER A 255 13.91 10.09 -38.01
CA SER A 255 13.89 11.11 -36.95
C SER A 255 12.92 10.73 -35.83
N ASP A 256 11.76 10.15 -36.17
CA ASP A 256 10.79 9.67 -35.19
C ASP A 256 11.39 8.53 -34.36
N TYR A 257 12.01 7.54 -35.00
CA TYR A 257 12.70 6.46 -34.31
C TYR A 257 13.75 6.97 -33.33
N LYS A 258 14.53 7.99 -33.73
CA LYS A 258 15.52 8.64 -32.85
C LYS A 258 14.85 9.34 -31.66
N ALA A 259 13.73 10.04 -31.87
CA ALA A 259 12.99 10.72 -30.81
C ALA A 259 12.36 9.73 -29.82
N LEU A 260 11.76 8.65 -30.32
CA LEU A 260 11.18 7.58 -29.50
C LEU A 260 12.27 6.86 -28.70
N GLN A 261 13.42 6.53 -29.30
CA GLN A 261 14.55 5.93 -28.60
C GLN A 261 15.09 6.84 -27.48
N TYR A 262 15.19 8.15 -27.74
CA TYR A 262 15.58 9.12 -26.72
C TYR A 262 14.56 9.20 -25.57
N ALA A 263 13.26 9.21 -25.90
CA ALA A 263 12.21 9.21 -24.89
C ALA A 263 12.22 7.93 -24.03
N ILE A 264 12.46 6.76 -24.64
CA ILE A 264 12.62 5.48 -23.95
C ILE A 264 13.84 5.52 -23.01
N ASP A 265 14.97 6.03 -23.48
CA ASP A 265 16.19 6.17 -22.66
C ASP A 265 15.93 7.06 -21.43
N LYS A 266 15.31 8.22 -21.60
CA LYS A 266 14.96 9.11 -20.48
C LYS A 266 13.95 8.47 -19.53
N ALA A 267 12.94 7.79 -20.05
CA ALA A 267 11.99 7.08 -19.23
C ALA A 267 12.65 5.96 -18.42
N SER A 268 13.64 5.27 -18.99
CA SER A 268 14.38 4.20 -18.29
C SER A 268 15.15 4.71 -17.06
N LEU A 269 15.62 5.97 -17.10
CA LEU A 269 16.26 6.64 -15.97
C LEU A 269 15.22 6.98 -14.89
N THR A 270 14.12 7.62 -15.29
CA THR A 270 13.04 8.02 -14.37
C THR A 270 12.40 6.83 -13.66
N LEU A 271 12.24 5.71 -14.36
CA LEU A 271 11.66 4.48 -13.81
C LEU A 271 12.69 3.58 -13.10
N GLY A 272 13.97 3.97 -13.07
CA GLY A 272 15.03 3.21 -12.40
C GLY A 272 15.37 1.87 -13.07
N VAL A 273 15.00 1.68 -14.34
CA VAL A 273 15.30 0.46 -15.12
C VAL A 273 16.78 0.44 -15.53
N ASN A 274 17.34 1.59 -15.89
CA ASN A 274 18.73 1.73 -16.26
C ASN A 274 19.40 2.81 -15.40
N PRO A 275 19.86 2.48 -14.17
CA PRO A 275 20.52 3.46 -13.33
C PRO A 275 21.87 3.83 -13.97
N ARG A 276 21.94 5.00 -14.60
CA ARG A 276 23.24 5.62 -14.88
C ARG A 276 23.77 6.10 -13.55
N ASN A 277 24.72 5.38 -12.97
CA ASN A 277 25.50 5.87 -11.85
C ASN A 277 26.13 7.19 -12.31
N SER A 278 25.58 8.32 -11.87
CA SER A 278 26.26 9.60 -12.01
C SER A 278 27.50 9.49 -11.12
N THR A 279 28.65 9.24 -11.73
CA THR A 279 29.92 9.44 -11.04
C THR A 279 29.95 10.90 -10.61
N GLN A 280 29.65 11.19 -9.34
CA GLN A 280 29.93 12.50 -8.76
C GLN A 280 31.45 12.63 -8.72
N ILE A 281 32.03 13.24 -9.75
CA ILE A 281 33.41 13.71 -9.72
C ILE A 281 33.39 14.96 -8.84
N ASN A 282 33.56 14.75 -7.53
CA ASN A 282 33.89 15.84 -6.62
C ASN A 282 35.32 16.27 -6.95
N ASN A 283 35.45 17.31 -7.78
CA ASN A 283 36.73 17.89 -8.10
C ASN A 283 37.18 18.76 -6.91
N THR A 284 37.71 18.14 -5.85
CA THR A 284 38.12 18.79 -4.59
C THR A 284 39.40 19.64 -4.71
N ASN A 285 39.82 20.02 -5.93
CA ASN A 285 41.03 20.83 -6.16
C ASN A 285 40.75 22.26 -6.66
N ALA A 286 39.53 22.78 -6.50
CA ALA A 286 39.23 24.18 -6.73
C ALA A 286 38.97 24.88 -5.39
N GLN A 287 40.04 25.22 -4.66
CA GLN A 287 40.17 26.26 -3.60
C GLN A 287 41.16 25.80 -2.51
N GLN A 288 42.46 25.90 -2.82
CA GLN A 288 43.46 26.16 -1.79
C GLN A 288 44.15 27.47 -2.12
N SER A 289 43.48 28.57 -1.77
CA SER A 289 44.14 29.85 -1.61
C SER A 289 43.51 30.53 -0.40
N SER A 290 44.37 30.87 0.56
CA SER A 290 44.16 31.61 1.82
C SER A 290 43.63 30.83 3.03
N GLU A 291 44.54 30.15 3.76
CA GLU A 291 44.78 30.36 5.21
C GLU A 291 45.90 29.44 5.70
N THR A 292 47.16 29.86 5.51
CA THR A 292 48.32 29.22 6.14
C THR A 292 48.40 29.71 7.60
N LYS A 293 47.72 29.05 8.53
CA LYS A 293 48.00 29.21 9.97
C LYS A 293 49.18 28.31 10.34
N ILE A 294 50.37 28.91 10.39
CA ILE A 294 51.57 28.27 10.94
C ILE A 294 51.39 28.16 12.45
N VAL A 295 51.20 26.94 12.96
CA VAL A 295 51.26 26.63 14.39
C VAL A 295 52.68 26.18 14.71
N ILE A 296 53.44 27.00 15.44
CA ILE A 296 54.78 26.67 15.92
C ILE A 296 54.65 26.11 17.33
N GLU A 297 54.77 24.79 17.49
CA GLU A 297 55.00 24.15 18.79
C GLU A 297 56.50 23.98 19.02
N ARG A 298 57.05 24.65 20.03
CA ARG A 298 58.43 24.41 20.51
C ARG A 298 58.45 23.12 21.32
N LYS A 299 59.22 22.14 20.84
CA LYS A 299 59.54 20.91 21.55
C LYS A 299 60.75 21.16 22.45
N GLU A 300 60.57 21.10 23.77
CA GLU A 300 61.70 21.12 24.71
C GLU A 300 62.54 19.85 24.53
N LEU A 301 63.83 20.01 24.29
CA LEU A 301 64.82 18.94 24.26
C LEU A 301 65.31 18.69 25.69
N LYS A 302 65.15 17.46 26.19
CA LYS A 302 65.82 16.98 27.40
C LYS A 302 67.19 16.37 27.05
N GLY A 303 68.20 16.73 27.82
CA GLY A 303 69.55 16.15 27.90
C GLY A 303 70.59 17.28 27.90
N GLU A 304 71.40 17.51 28.94
CA GLU A 304 71.92 16.63 30.02
C GLU A 304 71.55 17.08 31.43
#